data_AF-A0AA38H3T0-F1
#
_entry.id   AF-A0AA38H3T0-F1
#
_cell.length_a   1.000
_cell.length_b   1.000
_cell.length_c   1.000
_cell.angle_alpha   90.00
_cell.angle_beta   90.00
_cell.angle_gamma   90.00
#
_symmetry.space_group_name_H-M   'P 1'
#
loop_
_entity.id
_entity.type
_entity.pdbx_description
1 polymer ?
#
loop_
_entity_poly.entity_id
_entity_poly.type
_entity_poly.pdbx_seq_one_letter_code
_entity_poly.pdbx_strand_id
1 'polypeptide(L)'
;MSREVNPYANQAQLSPLEQEVLWEYAKLSDKIKRISNLAQLTAASPNESLLAELRSLEKKMGLVLTLYKASVWAVMMEQQAAEEEAQQGQHMDNSSEYSGNYA
;
A
#
# COMPACT_ATOMS: atom_id res chain seq x y z
N MET A 1 -24.73 -26.53 15.94
CA MET A 1 -25.39 -27.76 15.46
C MET A 1 -26.03 -27.48 14.12
N SER A 2 -25.48 -27.99 13.02
CA SER A 2 -26.21 -28.08 11.76
C SER A 2 -27.33 -29.10 11.99
N ARG A 3 -28.59 -28.69 11.88
CA ARG A 3 -29.72 -29.62 11.96
C ARG A 3 -29.62 -30.57 10.75
N GLU A 4 -29.52 -31.87 10.98
CA GLU A 4 -29.47 -32.86 9.88
C GLU A 4 -30.86 -33.31 9.44
N VAL A 5 -31.87 -33.14 10.31
CA VAL A 5 -33.25 -33.56 10.07
C VAL A 5 -34.09 -32.36 9.65
N ASN A 6 -34.85 -32.50 8.55
CA ASN A 6 -35.79 -31.50 8.07
C ASN A 6 -36.95 -31.31 9.09
N PRO A 7 -37.06 -30.16 9.78
CA PRO A 7 -38.13 -29.91 10.76
C PRO A 7 -39.50 -29.70 10.11
N TYR A 8 -39.56 -29.52 8.79
CA TYR A 8 -40.79 -29.31 8.02
C TYR A 8 -41.40 -30.63 7.51
N ALA A 9 -40.67 -31.76 7.58
CA ALA A 9 -41.06 -33.04 6.96
C ALA A 9 -42.39 -33.65 7.47
N ASN A 10 -42.83 -33.29 8.67
CA ASN A 10 -44.04 -33.85 9.30
C ASN A 10 -45.23 -32.88 9.29
N GLN A 11 -45.15 -31.79 8.51
CA GLN A 11 -46.18 -30.77 8.48
C GLN A 11 -47.23 -31.11 7.42
N ALA A 12 -48.35 -31.69 7.86
CA ALA A 12 -49.47 -32.11 6.99
C ALA A 12 -50.12 -30.95 6.18
N GLN A 13 -49.83 -29.70 6.54
CA GLN A 13 -50.35 -28.50 5.89
C GLN A 13 -49.45 -28.02 4.73
N LEU A 14 -48.26 -28.61 4.58
CA LEU A 14 -47.29 -28.27 3.54
C LEU A 14 -47.18 -29.42 2.55
N SER A 15 -47.13 -29.08 1.27
CA SER A 15 -46.78 -30.06 0.23
C SER A 15 -45.33 -30.53 0.40
N PRO A 16 -44.96 -31.73 -0.08
CA PRO A 16 -43.60 -32.25 0.02
C PRO A 16 -42.54 -31.30 -0.55
N LEU A 17 -42.87 -30.62 -1.66
CA LEU A 17 -41.97 -29.64 -2.29
C LEU A 17 -41.74 -28.41 -1.40
N GLU A 18 -42.79 -27.87 -0.78
CA GLU A 18 -42.67 -26.72 0.11
C GLU A 18 -41.81 -27.04 1.33
N GLN A 19 -41.93 -28.25 1.88
CA GLN A 19 -41.13 -28.70 3.01
C GLN A 19 -39.63 -28.80 2.66
N GLU A 20 -39.30 -29.25 1.45
CA GLU A 20 -37.92 -29.33 0.95
C GLU A 20 -37.35 -27.94 0.68
N VAL A 21 -38.10 -27.08 0.00
CA VAL A 21 -37.66 -25.70 -0.31
C VAL A 21 -37.41 -24.91 0.98
N LEU A 22 -38.33 -24.94 1.95
CA LEU A 22 -38.14 -24.27 3.24
C LEU A 22 -36.92 -24.80 3.99
N TRP A 23 -36.64 -26.09 3.86
CA TRP A 23 -35.46 -26.69 4.46
C TRP A 23 -34.15 -26.21 3.80
N GLU A 24 -34.10 -26.15 2.48
CA GLU A 24 -32.95 -25.61 1.77
C GLU A 24 -32.74 -24.13 2.07
N TYR A 25 -33.80 -23.33 2.15
CA TYR A 25 -33.72 -21.93 2.55
C TYR A 25 -33.23 -21.76 3.98
N ALA A 26 -33.68 -22.60 4.92
CA ALA A 26 -33.19 -22.57 6.29
C ALA A 26 -31.68 -22.83 6.34
N LYS A 27 -31.20 -23.86 5.63
CA LYS A 27 -29.77 -24.19 5.51
C LYS A 27 -28.97 -23.06 4.84
N LEU A 28 -29.51 -22.47 3.77
CA LEU A 28 -28.87 -21.35 3.08
C LEU A 28 -28.76 -20.14 4.01
N SER A 29 -29.82 -19.80 4.74
CA SER A 29 -29.82 -18.66 5.66
C SER A 29 -28.79 -18.82 6.77
N ASP A 30 -28.61 -20.05 7.29
CA ASP A 30 -27.60 -20.35 8.31
C ASP A 30 -26.18 -20.22 7.73
N LYS A 31 -25.95 -20.72 6.51
CA LYS A 31 -24.69 -20.54 5.79
C LYS A 31 -24.39 -19.05 5.56
N ILE A 32 -25.37 -18.26 5.12
CA ILE A 32 -25.21 -16.82 4.89
C ILE A 32 -24.87 -16.10 6.21
N LYS A 33 -25.56 -16.41 7.31
CA LYS A 33 -25.23 -15.85 8.63
C LYS A 33 -23.81 -16.20 9.05
N ARG A 34 -23.38 -17.45 8.84
CA ARG A 34 -22.02 -17.87 9.16
C ARG A 34 -20.98 -17.14 8.30
N ILE A 35 -21.23 -16.98 7.01
CA ILE A 35 -20.35 -16.22 6.11
C ILE A 35 -20.29 -14.76 6.54
N SER A 36 -21.42 -14.14 6.85
CA SER A 36 -21.48 -12.75 7.32
C SER A 36 -20.69 -12.56 8.61
N ASN A 37 -20.85 -13.47 9.58
CA ASN A 37 -20.08 -13.43 10.83
C ASN A 37 -18.57 -13.61 10.58
N LEU A 38 -18.18 -14.55 9.72
CA LEU A 38 -16.77 -14.74 9.36
C LEU A 38 -16.21 -13.50 8.64
N ALA A 39 -16.97 -12.90 7.73
CA ALA A 39 -16.57 -11.68 7.04
C ALA A 39 -16.39 -10.51 8.03
N GLN A 40 -17.29 -10.36 9.00
CA GLN A 40 -17.14 -9.36 10.06
C GLN A 40 -15.91 -9.63 10.94
N LEU A 41 -15.65 -10.87 11.33
CA LEU A 41 -14.46 -11.23 12.12
C LEU A 41 -13.18 -10.94 11.35
N THR A 42 -13.12 -11.29 10.07
CA THR A 42 -11.95 -11.02 9.22
C THR A 42 -11.75 -9.51 9.00
N ALA A 43 -12.83 -8.76 8.81
CA ALA A 43 -12.76 -7.30 8.65
C ALA A 43 -12.39 -6.59 9.96
N ALA A 44 -12.87 -7.08 11.11
CA ALA A 44 -12.62 -6.52 12.43
C ALA A 44 -11.25 -6.90 13.00
N SER A 45 -10.60 -7.94 12.45
CA SER A 45 -9.27 -8.41 12.84
C SER A 45 -8.26 -8.15 11.71
N PRO A 46 -8.01 -6.89 11.33
CA PRO A 46 -6.93 -6.60 10.40
C PRO A 46 -5.63 -7.12 11.00
N ASN A 47 -4.78 -7.73 10.16
CA ASN A 47 -3.59 -8.41 10.63
C ASN A 47 -2.57 -7.39 11.16
N GLU A 48 -2.64 -7.08 12.47
CA GLU A 48 -1.84 -6.03 13.11
C GLU A 48 -0.34 -6.30 13.00
N SER A 49 0.08 -7.58 12.99
CA SER A 49 1.48 -7.95 12.78
C SER A 49 1.96 -7.55 11.38
N LEU A 50 1.15 -7.83 10.35
CA LEU A 50 1.44 -7.43 8.97
C LEU A 50 1.53 -5.90 8.85
N LEU A 51 0.62 -5.16 9.48
CA LEU A 51 0.67 -3.69 9.49
C LEU A 51 1.93 -3.16 10.19
N ALA A 52 2.35 -3.77 11.30
CA ALA A 52 3.58 -3.40 12.00
C ALA A 52 4.82 -3.66 11.14
N GLU A 53 4.86 -4.79 10.44
CA GLU A 53 5.93 -5.14 9.50
C GLU A 53 5.99 -4.16 8.32
N LEU A 54 4.84 -3.85 7.70
CA LEU A 54 4.76 -2.88 6.61
C LEU A 54 5.20 -1.49 7.06
N ARG A 55 4.83 -1.05 8.26
CA ARG A 55 5.25 0.25 8.82
C ARG A 55 6.74 0.29 9.13
N SER A 56 7.34 -0.82 9.56
CA SER A 56 8.79 -0.95 9.72
C SER A 56 9.50 -0.85 8.37
N LEU A 57 8.96 -1.50 7.34
CA LEU A 57 9.50 -1.45 5.98
C LEU A 57 9.42 -0.03 5.39
N GLU A 58 8.27 0.64 5.53
CA GLU A 58 8.04 2.02 5.10
C GLU A 58 9.10 2.97 5.67
N LYS A 59 9.39 2.88 6.97
CA LYS A 59 10.41 3.72 7.61
C LYS A 59 11.81 3.48 7.05
N LYS A 60 12.18 2.22 6.84
CA LYS A 60 13.50 1.84 6.30
C LYS A 60 13.66 2.32 4.87
N MET A 61 12.67 2.05 4.02
CA MET A 61 12.70 2.46 2.61
C MET A 61 12.59 3.98 2.45
N GLY A 62 11.79 4.64 3.29
CA GLY A 62 11.70 6.10 3.34
C GLY A 62 13.05 6.73 3.69
N LEU A 63 13.76 6.18 4.69
CA LEU A 63 15.11 6.64 5.02
C LEU A 63 16.08 6.43 3.85
N VAL A 64 16.08 5.25 3.24
CA VAL A 64 16.92 4.95 2.06
C VAL A 64 16.63 5.94 0.93
N LEU A 65 15.35 6.22 0.63
CA LEU A 65 14.95 7.18 -0.39
C LEU A 65 15.44 8.59 -0.07
N THR A 66 15.28 9.05 1.17
CA THR A 66 15.73 10.37 1.59
C THR A 66 17.25 10.50 1.48
N LEU A 67 18.00 9.51 1.97
CA LEU A 67 19.46 9.50 1.87
C LEU A 67 19.93 9.48 0.42
N TYR A 68 19.29 8.68 -0.43
CA TYR A 68 19.58 8.62 -1.86
C TYR A 68 19.32 9.97 -2.56
N LYS A 69 18.19 10.62 -2.27
CA LYS A 69 17.89 11.94 -2.84
C LYS A 69 18.89 13.00 -2.37
N ALA A 70 19.27 12.96 -1.09
CA ALA A 70 20.28 13.85 -0.54
C ALA A 70 21.66 13.62 -1.19
N SER A 71 22.06 12.35 -1.41
CA SER A 71 23.34 12.03 -2.04
C SER A 71 23.40 12.48 -3.49
N VAL A 72 22.31 12.29 -4.25
CA VAL A 72 22.24 12.76 -5.64
C VAL A 72 22.29 14.29 -5.70
N TRP A 73 21.56 14.97 -4.81
CA TRP A 73 21.56 16.43 -4.76
C TRP A 73 22.94 16.99 -4.38
N ALA A 74 23.63 16.37 -3.42
CA ALA A 74 24.98 16.76 -3.03
C ALA A 74 25.97 16.67 -4.22
N VAL A 75 25.95 15.55 -4.96
CA VAL A 75 26.82 15.37 -6.14
C VAL A 75 26.48 16.36 -7.24
N MET A 76 25.19 16.60 -7.51
CA MET A 76 24.78 17.54 -8.55
C MET A 76 25.17 18.98 -8.20
N MET A 77 25.06 19.36 -6.93
CA MET A 77 25.49 20.68 -6.44
C MET A 77 27.01 20.85 -6.53
N GLU A 78 27.80 19.83 -6.18
CA GLU A 78 29.26 19.85 -6.30
C GLU A 78 29.71 20.03 -7.76
N GLN A 79 29.02 19.36 -8.70
CA GLN A 79 29.28 19.55 -10.14
C GLN A 79 28.97 20.98 -10.60
N GLN A 80 27.83 21.54 -10.20
CA GLN A 80 27.45 22.91 -10.54
C GLN A 80 28.47 23.93 -9.99
N ALA A 81 28.91 23.78 -8.75
CA ALA A 81 29.92 24.66 -8.15
C ALA A 81 31.26 24.60 -8.91
N ALA A 82 31.72 23.40 -9.28
CA ALA A 82 32.96 23.23 -10.06
C ALA A 82 32.86 23.87 -11.46
N GLU A 83 31.70 23.76 -12.12
CA GLU A 83 31.43 24.42 -13.40
C GLU A 83 31.42 25.95 -13.28
N GLU A 84 30.83 26.50 -12.22
CA GLU A 84 30.83 27.94 -11.94
C GLU A 84 32.23 28.49 -11.67
N GLU A 85 33.06 27.77 -10.90
CA GLU A 85 34.45 28.14 -10.63
C GLU A 85 35.29 28.14 -11.93
N ALA A 86 35.11 27.15 -12.79
CA ALA A 86 35.80 27.09 -14.09
C ALA A 86 35.42 28.26 -15.01
N GLN A 87 34.15 28.68 -14.99
CA GLN A 87 33.67 29.84 -15.77
C GLN A 87 34.19 31.17 -15.20
N GLN A 88 34.29 31.32 -13.88
CA GLN A 88 34.85 32.51 -13.24
C GLN A 88 36.37 32.64 -13.47
N GLY A 89 37.11 31.54 -13.45
CA GLY A 89 38.53 31.51 -13.79
C GLY A 89 38.81 31.96 -15.23
N GLN A 90 37.99 31.53 -16.20
CA GLN A 90 38.11 31.96 -17.60
C GLN A 90 37.79 33.45 -17.79
N HIS A 91 36.85 34.02 -17.03
CA HIS A 91 36.54 35.45 -17.11
C HIS A 91 37.66 36.34 -16.52
N MET A 92 38.34 35.91 -15.44
CA MET A 92 39.48 36.64 -14.86
C MET A 92 40.75 36.57 -15.72
N ASP A 93 41.00 35.42 -16.36
CA ASP A 93 42.15 35.23 -17.26
C ASP A 93 42.00 36.09 -18.53
N ASN A 94 40.82 36.04 -19.16
CA ASN A 94 40.55 36.80 -20.38
C ASN A 94 40.58 38.33 -20.14
N SER A 95 40.09 38.82 -18.99
CA SER A 95 40.13 40.27 -18.67
C SER A 95 41.53 40.80 -18.36
N SER A 96 42.43 39.95 -17.85
CA SER A 96 43.84 40.30 -17.63
C SER A 96 44.61 40.43 -18.95
N GLU A 97 44.29 39.57 -19.93
CA GLU A 97 44.87 39.61 -21.28
C GLU A 97 44.44 40.87 -22.07
N TYR A 98 43.22 41.38 -21.85
CA TYR A 98 42.77 42.66 -22.43
C TYR A 98 43.42 43.90 -21.78
N SER A 99 43.78 43.87 -20.49
CA SER A 99 44.42 45.02 -19.83
C SER A 99 45.91 45.14 -20.13
N GLY A 100 46.60 44.05 -20.48
CA GLY A 100 48.04 44.04 -20.79
C GLY A 100 48.42 44.63 -22.16
N ASN A 101 47.46 44.79 -23.07
CA ASN A 101 47.70 45.27 -24.44
C ASN A 101 47.59 46.79 -24.63
N TYR A 102 47.33 47.57 -23.57
CA TYR A 102 47.16 49.03 -23.64
C TYR A 102 48.13 49.84 -22.74
N ALA A 103 49.21 49.21 -22.23
CA ALA A 103 50.28 49.88 -21.49
C ALA A 103 51.58 49.90 -22.32
#